data_AF-A0A1J3IJR1-F1
#
_entry.id   AF-A0A1J3IJR1-F1
#
_cell.length_a   1.000
_cell.length_b   1.000
_cell.length_c   1.000
_cell.angle_alpha   90.00
_cell.angle_beta   90.00
_cell.angle_gamma   90.00
#
_symmetry.space_group_name_H-M   'P 1'
#
loop_
_entity.id
_entity.type
_entity.pdbx_description
1 polymer ?
#
loop_
_entity_poly.entity_id
_entity_poly.type
_entity_poly.pdbx_seq_one_letter_code
_entity_poly.pdbx_strand_id
1 'polypeptide(L)'
;TAQVRQIRAKMTQIITKEVTSSEYKDLVSKFIINVIGESISRQCQGIFPLRDVAIRKVKLLKAPKLDPKKLLEIHNEAAPAAGKKVKKN
;
A
#
# COMPACT_ATOMS: atom_id res chain seq x y z
N THR A 1 -20.75 12.84 16.68
CA THR A 1 -20.28 12.05 17.84
C THR A 1 -18.78 12.19 17.99
N ALA A 2 -18.29 12.49 19.20
CA ALA A 2 -16.89 12.85 19.46
C ALA A 2 -15.89 11.70 19.21
N GLN A 3 -16.24 10.48 19.60
CA GLN A 3 -15.41 9.27 19.40
C GLN A 3 -15.15 8.98 17.92
N VAL A 4 -16.17 9.11 17.05
CA VAL A 4 -16.02 8.90 15.60
C VAL A 4 -15.03 9.89 14.98
N ARG A 5 -15.03 11.15 15.44
CA ARG A 5 -14.07 12.17 14.98
C ARG A 5 -12.65 11.83 15.39
N GLN A 6 -12.45 11.37 16.63
CA GLN A 6 -11.15 10.93 17.13
C GLN A 6 -10.62 9.71 16.34
N ILE A 7 -11.48 8.72 16.06
CA ILE A 7 -11.11 7.53 15.26
C ILE A 7 -10.68 7.97 13.86
N ARG A 8 -11.46 8.82 13.18
CA ARG A 8 -11.10 9.32 11.84
C ARG A 8 -9.78 10.08 11.83
N ALA A 9 -9.55 10.95 12.80
CA ALA A 9 -8.29 11.68 12.92
C ALA A 9 -7.09 10.73 13.10
N LYS A 10 -7.23 9.72 13.97
CA LYS A 10 -6.18 8.73 14.21
C LYS A 10 -5.93 7.83 12.99
N MET A 11 -6.98 7.41 12.29
CA MET A 11 -6.85 6.68 11.02
C MET A 11 -6.07 7.49 9.99
N THR A 12 -6.41 8.76 9.77
CA THR A 12 -5.72 9.60 8.79
C THR A 12 -4.25 9.80 9.17
N GLN A 13 -3.94 9.98 10.46
CA GLN A 13 -2.57 10.12 10.95
C GLN A 13 -1.73 8.87 10.66
N ILE A 14 -2.25 7.68 10.95
CA ILE A 14 -1.55 6.40 10.73
C ILE A 14 -1.36 6.13 9.24
N ILE A 15 -2.41 6.30 8.44
CA ILE A 15 -2.35 6.10 6.98
C ILE A 15 -1.32 7.05 6.37
N THR A 16 -1.34 8.33 6.73
CA THR A 16 -0.38 9.31 6.20
C THR A 16 1.05 8.96 6.58
N LYS A 17 1.29 8.55 7.83
CA LYS A 17 2.61 8.13 8.31
C LYS A 17 3.14 6.92 7.54
N GLU A 18 2.33 5.88 7.37
CA GLU A 18 2.77 4.66 6.70
C GLU A 18 2.93 4.83 5.19
N VAL A 19 2.07 5.62 4.54
CA VAL A 19 2.13 5.87 3.10
C VAL A 19 3.28 6.78 2.72
N THR A 20 3.54 7.84 3.48
CA THR A 20 4.62 8.79 3.18
C THR A 20 6.00 8.16 3.36
N SER A 21 6.12 7.14 4.20
CA SER A 21 7.37 6.45 4.49
C SER A 21 7.77 5.38 3.47
N SER A 22 6.90 5.00 2.54
CA SER A 22 7.17 3.89 1.61
C SER A 22 6.88 4.22 0.17
N GLU A 23 7.66 3.63 -0.72
CA GLU A 23 7.45 3.71 -2.16
C GLU A 23 6.28 2.82 -2.61
N TYR A 24 5.85 2.99 -3.87
CA TYR A 24 4.66 2.32 -4.40
C TYR A 24 4.70 0.79 -4.29
N LYS A 25 5.86 0.17 -4.54
CA LYS A 25 6.04 -1.29 -4.48
C LYS A 25 5.78 -1.83 -3.07
N ASP A 26 6.40 -1.22 -2.07
CA ASP A 26 6.24 -1.63 -0.67
C ASP A 26 4.82 -1.38 -0.14
N LEU A 27 4.18 -0.32 -0.63
CA LEU A 27 2.78 -0.01 -0.31
C LEU A 27 1.84 -1.13 -0.75
N VAL A 28 2.03 -1.68 -1.95
CA VAL A 28 1.23 -2.80 -2.44
C VAL A 28 1.41 -4.04 -1.56
N SER A 29 2.64 -4.36 -1.17
CA SER A 29 2.92 -5.47 -0.25
C SER A 29 2.23 -5.30 1.11
N LYS A 30 2.22 -4.08 1.66
CA LYS A 30 1.51 -3.76 2.92
C LYS A 30 -0.02 -3.90 2.78
N PHE A 31 -0.59 -3.57 1.62
CA PHE A 31 -2.02 -3.69 1.37
C PHE A 31 -2.48 -5.14 1.27
N ILE A 32 -1.69 -6.03 0.66
CA ILE A 32 -2.03 -7.45 0.52
C ILE A 32 -2.21 -8.11 1.88
N ILE A 33 -1.32 -7.81 2.83
CA ILE A 33 -1.32 -8.40 4.17
C ILE A 33 -2.18 -7.58 5.15
N ASN A 34 -2.74 -6.45 4.72
CA ASN A 34 -3.56 -5.54 5.53
C ASN A 34 -2.87 -4.99 6.81
N VAL A 35 -1.55 -4.81 6.77
CA VAL A 35 -0.75 -4.33 7.92
C VAL A 35 -1.24 -2.98 8.44
N ILE A 36 -1.64 -2.08 7.54
CA ILE A 36 -2.15 -0.75 7.89
C ILE A 36 -3.48 -0.85 8.66
N GLY A 37 -4.35 -1.79 8.27
CA GLY A 37 -5.63 -2.02 8.93
C GLY A 37 -5.45 -2.54 10.37
N GLU A 38 -4.51 -3.45 10.56
CA GLU A 38 -4.14 -3.97 11.88
C GLU A 38 -3.53 -2.89 12.78
N SER A 39 -2.63 -2.07 12.22
CA SER A 39 -2.01 -0.93 12.90
C SER A 39 -3.06 0.06 13.42
N ILE A 40 -4.08 0.35 12.61
CA ILE A 40 -5.23 1.18 12.99
C ILE A 40 -6.05 0.54 14.11
N SER A 41 -6.37 -0.75 13.99
CA SER A 41 -7.12 -1.52 14.99
C SER A 41 -6.45 -1.43 16.37
N ARG A 42 -5.15 -1.73 16.42
CA ARG A 42 -4.36 -1.70 17.66
C ARG A 42 -4.29 -0.31 18.28
N GLN A 43 -4.07 0.73 17.47
CA GLN A 43 -3.93 2.08 17.98
C GLN A 43 -5.27 2.71 18.37
N CYS A 44 -6.38 2.28 17.77
CA CYS A 44 -7.72 2.81 18.09
C CYS A 44 -8.39 2.09 19.27
N GLN A 45 -7.85 0.96 19.77
CA GLN A 45 -8.42 0.21 20.91
C GLN A 45 -8.70 1.08 22.14
N GLY A 46 -7.85 2.08 22.43
CA GLY A 46 -8.07 3.00 23.57
C GLY A 46 -9.23 3.98 23.41
N ILE A 47 -9.80 4.12 22.20
CA ILE A 47 -10.97 4.95 21.94
C ILE A 47 -12.22 4.08 21.82
N PHE A 48 -12.15 3.06 20.94
CA PHE A 48 -13.24 2.13 20.69
C PHE A 48 -12.70 0.88 19.97
N PRO A 49 -13.17 -0.34 20.29
CA PRO A 49 -12.78 -1.54 19.58
C PRO A 49 -13.34 -1.55 18.15
N LEU A 50 -12.46 -1.54 17.15
CA LEU A 50 -12.84 -1.61 15.74
C LEU A 50 -12.80 -3.05 15.24
N ARG A 51 -13.82 -3.45 14.47
CA ARG A 51 -13.85 -4.72 13.72
C ARG A 51 -13.75 -4.42 12.22
N ASP A 52 -13.13 -5.33 11.47
CA ASP A 52 -13.03 -5.29 10.01
C ASP A 52 -12.45 -3.98 9.45
N VAL A 53 -11.21 -3.69 9.84
CA VAL A 53 -10.47 -2.53 9.35
C VAL A 53 -9.63 -2.93 8.16
N ALA A 54 -9.98 -2.41 6.98
CA ALA A 54 -9.23 -2.62 5.74
C ALA A 54 -9.28 -1.38 4.84
N ILE A 55 -8.26 -1.23 4.00
CA ILE A 55 -8.24 -0.22 2.94
C ILE A 55 -9.09 -0.72 1.78
N ARG A 56 -10.24 -0.10 1.55
CA ARG A 56 -11.21 -0.56 0.54
C ARG A 56 -10.83 -0.15 -0.88
N LYS A 57 -10.26 1.05 -1.05
CA LYS A 57 -9.94 1.64 -2.36
C LYS A 57 -8.72 2.52 -2.25
N VAL A 58 -7.86 2.46 -3.25
CA VAL A 58 -6.74 3.38 -3.46
C VAL A 58 -6.83 3.88 -4.89
N LYS A 59 -6.56 5.17 -5.10
CA LYS A 59 -6.56 5.79 -6.43
C LYS A 59 -5.27 6.56 -6.63
N LEU A 60 -4.65 6.36 -7.80
CA LEU A 60 -3.59 7.23 -8.27
C LEU A 60 -4.22 8.47 -8.91
N LEU A 61 -3.99 9.64 -8.30
CA LEU A 61 -4.48 10.92 -8.85
C LEU A 61 -3.52 11.49 -9.89
N LYS A 62 -2.22 11.31 -9.67
CA LYS A 62 -1.15 11.73 -10.57
C LYS A 62 -0.25 10.55 -10.81
N ALA A 63 -0.39 9.92 -11.96
CA ALA A 63 0.51 8.85 -12.37
C ALA A 63 1.92 9.46 -12.59
N PRO A 64 2.98 8.88 -12.01
CA PRO A 64 4.34 9.29 -12.32
C PRO A 64 4.63 9.03 -13.80
N LYS A 65 5.52 9.83 -14.39
CA LYS A 65 5.99 9.57 -15.75
C LYS A 65 6.71 8.22 -15.79
N LEU A 66 6.50 7.48 -16.88
CA LEU A 66 7.14 6.19 -17.08
C LEU A 66 8.66 6.37 -17.18
N ASP A 67 9.39 5.79 -16.24
CA ASP A 67 10.84 5.67 -16.29
C ASP A 67 11.20 4.21 -16.63
N PRO A 68 11.77 3.92 -17.81
CA PRO A 68 12.06 2.56 -18.22
C PRO A 68 13.07 1.86 -17.30
N LYS A 69 13.95 2.60 -16.59
CA LYS A 69 14.88 1.99 -15.63
C LYS A 69 14.14 1.46 -14.41
N LYS A 70 13.31 2.29 -13.79
CA LYS A 70 12.46 1.89 -12.64
C LYS A 70 11.47 0.80 -12.98
N LEU A 71 10.94 0.80 -14.22
CA LEU A 71 10.06 -0.26 -14.69
C LEU A 71 10.79 -1.61 -14.76
N LEU A 72 12.00 -1.63 -15.33
CA LEU A 72 12.80 -2.84 -15.43
C LEU A 72 13.21 -3.37 -14.05
N GLU A 73 13.51 -2.51 -13.07
CA GLU A 73 13.77 -2.92 -11.68
C GLU A 73 12.56 -3.63 -11.05
N ILE A 74 11.34 -3.12 -11.26
CA ILE A 74 10.11 -3.74 -10.75
C ILE A 74 9.83 -5.08 -11.46
N HIS A 75 10.14 -5.20 -12.76
CA HIS A 75 9.87 -6.40 -13.56
C HIS A 75 10.93 -7.51 -13.42
N ASN A 76 12.20 -7.18 -13.25
CA ASN A 76 13.29 -8.16 -13.23
C ASN A 76 13.38 -8.96 -11.93
N GLU A 77 12.67 -8.56 -10.88
CA GLU A 77 12.52 -9.38 -9.66
C GLU A 77 11.45 -10.49 -9.81
N ALA A 78 10.70 -10.54 -10.92
CA ALA A 78 9.58 -11.47 -11.13
C ALA A 78 9.86 -12.58 -12.15
N ALA A 79 11.09 -13.10 -12.27
CA ALA A 79 11.36 -14.24 -13.15
C ALA A 79 12.24 -15.34 -12.52
N PRO A 80 11.66 -16.53 -12.27
CA PRO A 80 12.30 -17.80 -12.59
C PRO A 80 11.68 -18.34 -13.88
N ALA A 81 11.94 -17.70 -15.02
CA ALA A 81 11.89 -18.31 -16.35
C ALA A 81 12.36 -17.28 -17.37
N ALA A 82 13.62 -17.39 -17.79
CA ALA A 82 14.10 -16.73 -18.99
C ALA A 82 13.24 -17.19 -20.19
N GLY A 83 12.41 -16.31 -20.74
CA GLY A 83 11.81 -16.52 -22.05
C GLY A 83 12.93 -16.65 -23.09
N LYS A 84 13.06 -17.84 -23.71
CA LYS A 84 14.03 -18.08 -24.79
C LYS A 84 13.80 -17.07 -25.92
N LYS A 85 14.87 -16.40 -26.35
CA LYS A 85 14.86 -15.54 -27.55
C LYS A 85 14.47 -16.37 -28.77
N VAL A 86 13.33 -16.06 -29.38
CA VAL A 86 12.94 -16.59 -30.69
C VAL A 86 13.79 -15.87 -31.75
N LYS A 87 14.57 -16.63 -32.53
CA LYS A 87 15.31 -16.12 -33.69
C LYS A 87 14.29 -15.60 -34.71
N LYS A 88 14.45 -14.35 -35.14
CA LYS A 88 13.83 -13.86 -36.38
C LYS A 88 14.68 -14.33 -37.55
N ASN A 89 14.02 -14.95 -38.52
CA ASN A 89 14.55 -15.20 -39.86
C ASN A 89 14.79 -13.88 -40.59
#